data_AF-A0A9P1D1E5-F1
#
_entry.id   AF-A0A9P1D1E5-F1
#
_cell.length_a   1.000
_cell.length_b   1.000
_cell.length_c   1.000
_cell.angle_alpha   90.00
_cell.angle_beta   90.00
_cell.angle_gamma   90.00
#
_symmetry.space_group_name_H-M   'P 1'
#
loop_
_entity.id
_entity.type
_entity.pdbx_description
1 polymer ?
#
loop_
_entity_poly.entity_id
_entity_poly.type
_entity_poly.pdbx_seq_one_letter_code
_entity_poly.pdbx_strand_id
1 'polypeptide(L)'
;MSQGADPNVVDEFGETALFYAVRSKKTAAATALLEGGANLEVVNNAGNTCMSLAPATVFPALQEERKKRRLYDDDPGLLRAYSDNVRFCLGPSGPGPKRQRTAMEALRAWASEWPAEEPIPRKKIVDYKQEDIIDKTDGYAVLRRCPEECAAQLRVSEKHFVADHAQLLQEETWFHDLSPEEWCKGVGVIADETGVAVKAIKAVVAGNREHRFTLPLVEVESKSLAGYIHVGWKPEEEELSIKQLKVNDKDMNRGLGKLLLAAAEEHSRRMGWTCTGTSLSVLASNERACRCYSGAGFKKESSRSASWGKKGHIASDWQRWKKVTKHAYDKKSPVGQ
;
A
#
# COMPACT_ATOMS: atom_id res chain seq x y z
N MET A 1 -6.03 32.54 18.40
CA MET A 1 -6.80 31.70 19.36
C MET A 1 -5.81 30.77 20.03
N SER A 2 -5.63 30.90 21.34
CA SER A 2 -4.52 30.33 22.12
C SER A 2 -5.05 29.51 23.30
N GLN A 3 -5.82 28.47 23.00
CA GLN A 3 -6.32 27.47 23.95
C GLN A 3 -6.65 26.19 23.14
N GLY A 4 -5.76 25.19 23.14
CA GLY A 4 -5.85 23.77 22.74
C GLY A 4 -7.05 23.14 21.99
N ALA A 5 -7.92 23.86 21.31
CA ALA A 5 -9.08 23.32 20.61
C ALA A 5 -8.65 22.77 19.24
N ASP A 6 -8.95 21.49 18.98
CA ASP A 6 -8.72 20.88 17.66
C ASP A 6 -9.76 21.43 16.66
N PRO A 7 -9.32 22.14 15.60
CA PRO A 7 -10.23 22.74 14.63
C PRO A 7 -10.91 21.70 13.71
N ASN A 8 -10.56 20.42 13.82
CA ASN A 8 -11.11 19.33 13.00
C ASN A 8 -12.17 18.49 13.71
N VAL A 9 -12.52 18.82 14.95
CA VAL A 9 -13.65 18.17 15.64
C VAL A 9 -14.91 18.41 14.82
N VAL A 10 -15.59 17.32 14.52
CA VAL A 10 -16.90 17.32 13.85
C VAL A 10 -18.00 17.21 14.89
N ASP A 11 -19.13 17.84 14.61
CA ASP A 11 -20.36 17.68 15.38
C ASP A 11 -21.19 16.49 14.88
N GLU A 12 -22.43 16.37 15.38
CA GLU A 12 -23.39 15.33 15.00
C GLU A 12 -23.79 15.36 13.51
N PHE A 13 -23.54 16.48 12.81
CA PHE A 13 -23.79 16.63 11.38
C PHE A 13 -22.55 16.34 10.53
N GLY A 14 -21.42 15.99 11.14
CA GLY A 14 -20.14 15.83 10.46
C GLY A 14 -19.48 17.16 10.08
N GLU A 15 -19.92 18.27 10.68
CA GLU A 15 -19.43 19.62 10.37
C GLU A 15 -18.35 20.06 11.37
N THR A 16 -17.23 20.57 10.85
CA THR A 16 -16.15 21.16 11.67
C THR A 16 -16.39 22.65 11.96
N ALA A 17 -15.61 23.23 12.87
CA ALA A 17 -15.61 24.69 13.10
C ALA A 17 -15.38 25.49 11.80
N LEU A 18 -14.68 24.92 10.81
CA LEU A 18 -14.48 25.54 9.50
C LEU A 18 -15.79 25.60 8.70
N PHE A 19 -16.65 24.57 8.74
CA PHE A 19 -17.98 24.60 8.10
C PHE A 19 -18.82 25.77 8.64
N TYR A 20 -18.82 25.95 9.96
CA TYR A 20 -19.53 27.04 10.61
C TYR A 20 -18.97 28.43 10.25
N ALA A 21 -17.64 28.58 10.21
CA ALA A 21 -17.00 29.83 9.81
C ALA A 21 -17.30 30.20 8.35
N VAL A 22 -17.30 29.19 7.46
CA VAL A 22 -17.61 29.34 6.04
C VAL A 22 -19.08 29.68 5.83
N ARG A 23 -20.00 28.93 6.46
CA ARG A 23 -21.45 29.16 6.40
C ARG A 23 -21.85 30.53 6.95
N SER A 24 -21.15 30.99 7.98
CA SER A 24 -21.37 32.30 8.61
C SER A 24 -20.67 33.48 7.90
N LYS A 25 -20.03 33.24 6.74
CA LYS A 25 -19.29 34.26 5.96
C LYS A 25 -18.16 34.94 6.76
N LYS A 26 -17.57 34.27 7.74
CA LYS A 26 -16.52 34.82 8.60
C LYS A 26 -15.13 34.49 8.04
N THR A 27 -14.71 35.21 7.00
CA THR A 27 -13.44 34.96 6.30
C THR A 27 -12.24 34.95 7.26
N ALA A 28 -12.12 35.93 8.17
CA ALA A 28 -11.02 35.98 9.13
C ALA A 28 -10.99 34.77 10.08
N ALA A 29 -12.16 34.27 10.50
CA ALA A 29 -12.25 33.07 11.32
C ALA A 29 -11.89 31.80 10.52
N ALA A 30 -12.34 31.70 9.27
CA ALA A 30 -11.98 30.61 8.38
C ALA A 30 -10.47 30.57 8.11
N THR A 31 -9.84 31.73 7.85
CA THR A 31 -8.38 31.85 7.68
C THR A 31 -7.63 31.46 8.95
N ALA A 32 -8.04 31.95 10.12
CA ALA A 32 -7.40 31.59 11.40
C ALA A 32 -7.53 30.10 11.71
N LEU A 33 -8.67 29.47 11.37
CA LEU A 33 -8.86 28.02 11.51
C LEU A 33 -7.95 27.25 10.57
N LEU A 34 -7.79 27.71 9.32
CA LEU A 34 -6.89 27.08 8.35
C LEU A 34 -5.42 27.22 8.77
N GLU A 35 -4.98 28.40 9.20
CA GLU A 35 -3.64 28.61 9.77
C GLU A 35 -3.40 27.73 11.01
N GLY A 36 -4.46 27.50 11.81
CA GLY A 36 -4.47 26.56 12.93
C GLY A 36 -4.51 25.07 12.53
N GLY A 37 -4.47 24.75 11.23
CA GLY A 37 -4.42 23.38 10.74
C GLY A 37 -5.78 22.69 10.58
N ALA A 38 -6.86 23.45 10.36
CA ALA A 38 -8.14 22.90 9.93
C ALA A 38 -8.02 22.19 8.57
N ASN A 39 -8.71 21.07 8.43
CA ASN A 39 -8.79 20.25 7.24
C ASN A 39 -9.95 20.73 6.38
N LEU A 40 -9.61 21.25 5.20
CA LEU A 40 -10.57 21.76 4.22
C LEU A 40 -11.27 20.66 3.39
N GLU A 41 -10.80 19.41 3.49
CA GLU A 41 -11.31 18.26 2.72
C GLU A 41 -12.29 17.39 3.54
N VAL A 42 -12.70 17.82 4.74
CA VAL A 42 -13.72 17.11 5.53
C VAL A 42 -15.07 17.20 4.81
N VAL A 43 -15.79 16.07 4.79
CA VAL A 43 -17.11 15.90 4.20
C VAL A 43 -18.12 15.71 5.33
N ASN A 44 -19.20 16.50 5.34
CA ASN A 44 -20.26 16.37 6.34
C ASN A 44 -21.21 15.21 6.00
N ASN A 45 -22.14 14.89 6.90
CA ASN A 45 -23.07 13.76 6.74
C ASN A 45 -24.02 13.91 5.53
N ALA A 46 -24.13 15.12 4.97
CA ALA A 46 -24.87 15.40 3.74
C ALA A 46 -24.01 15.29 2.47
N GLY A 47 -22.75 14.85 2.57
CA GLY A 47 -21.83 14.68 1.44
C GLY A 47 -21.18 15.99 0.96
N ASN A 48 -21.32 17.08 1.71
CA ASN A 48 -20.80 18.40 1.33
C ASN A 48 -19.43 18.66 1.95
N THR A 49 -18.54 19.30 1.20
CA THR A 49 -17.27 19.87 1.74
C THR A 49 -17.46 21.33 2.14
N CYS A 50 -16.58 21.87 2.98
CA CYS A 50 -16.54 23.31 3.28
C CYS A 50 -16.53 24.17 2.00
N MET A 51 -15.78 23.74 0.98
CA MET A 51 -15.67 24.46 -0.28
C MET A 51 -16.98 24.43 -1.10
N SER A 52 -17.75 23.33 -1.03
CA SER A 52 -19.05 23.22 -1.70
C SER A 52 -20.12 24.14 -1.11
N LEU A 53 -20.01 24.48 0.17
CA LEU A 53 -20.93 25.36 0.88
C LEU A 53 -20.42 26.81 0.98
N ALA A 54 -19.27 27.10 0.36
CA ALA A 54 -18.59 28.36 0.54
C ALA A 54 -19.26 29.51 -0.25
N PRO A 55 -19.63 30.61 0.43
CA PRO A 55 -20.13 31.80 -0.25
C PRO A 55 -19.02 32.49 -1.04
N ALA A 56 -19.39 33.23 -2.08
CA ALA A 56 -18.45 33.91 -3.00
C ALA A 56 -17.41 34.81 -2.31
N THR A 57 -17.69 35.30 -1.10
CA THR A 57 -16.78 36.12 -0.30
C THR A 57 -15.68 35.35 0.43
N VAL A 58 -15.90 34.06 0.73
CA VAL A 58 -14.96 33.20 1.48
C VAL A 58 -14.24 32.23 0.52
N PHE A 59 -14.90 31.85 -0.58
CA PHE A 59 -14.39 30.91 -1.57
C PHE A 59 -12.98 31.23 -2.13
N PRO A 60 -12.62 32.50 -2.44
CA PRO A 60 -11.26 32.82 -2.88
C PRO A 60 -10.20 32.53 -1.82
N ALA A 61 -10.48 32.82 -0.53
CA ALA A 61 -9.54 32.56 0.55
C ALA A 61 -9.31 31.06 0.77
N LEU A 62 -10.36 30.24 0.67
CA LEU A 62 -10.24 28.78 0.72
C LEU A 62 -9.44 28.23 -0.47
N GLN A 63 -9.64 28.78 -1.66
CA GLN A 63 -8.88 28.40 -2.85
C GLN A 63 -7.41 28.79 -2.75
N GLU A 64 -7.10 30.01 -2.31
CA GLU A 64 -5.72 30.44 -2.13
C GLU A 64 -4.99 29.61 -1.07
N GLU A 65 -5.65 29.26 0.03
CA GLU A 65 -5.05 28.40 1.05
C GLU A 65 -4.87 26.96 0.55
N ARG A 66 -5.83 26.43 -0.21
CA ARG A 66 -5.70 25.13 -0.90
C ARG A 66 -4.57 25.15 -1.92
N LYS A 67 -4.39 26.25 -2.65
CA LYS A 67 -3.28 26.47 -3.59
C LYS A 67 -1.94 26.57 -2.88
N LYS A 68 -1.84 27.28 -1.75
CA LYS A 68 -0.62 27.30 -0.94
C LYS A 68 -0.25 25.89 -0.52
N ARG A 69 -1.19 25.14 0.04
CA ARG A 69 -0.95 23.74 0.42
C ARG A 69 -0.58 22.85 -0.77
N ARG A 70 -1.17 23.08 -1.95
CA ARG A 70 -0.79 22.43 -3.21
C ARG A 70 0.57 22.87 -3.78
N LEU A 71 0.94 24.14 -3.65
CA LEU A 71 2.23 24.70 -4.06
C LEU A 71 3.38 24.17 -3.18
N TYR A 72 3.09 23.78 -1.94
CA TYR A 72 4.02 23.08 -1.04
C TYR A 72 4.14 21.56 -1.31
N ASP A 73 3.19 20.97 -2.05
CA ASP A 73 3.29 19.57 -2.50
C ASP A 73 4.10 19.43 -3.82
N ASP A 74 4.41 20.53 -4.52
CA ASP A 74 4.98 20.53 -5.88
C ASP A 74 6.46 21.01 -5.99
N ASP A 75 7.13 21.51 -4.93
CA ASP A 75 8.57 21.92 -4.97
C ASP A 75 9.33 21.76 -3.61
N PRO A 76 10.17 20.72 -3.42
CA PRO A 76 11.00 20.53 -2.21
C PRO A 76 12.19 21.49 -2.06
N GLY A 77 12.56 22.27 -3.09
CA GLY A 77 13.75 23.12 -3.11
C GLY A 77 13.67 24.35 -2.18
N LEU A 78 12.45 24.81 -1.88
CA LEU A 78 12.20 25.92 -0.97
C LEU A 78 12.20 25.53 0.52
N LEU A 79 12.25 24.23 0.85
CA LEU A 79 12.40 23.75 2.23
C LEU A 79 13.71 24.22 2.85
N ARG A 80 14.77 24.38 2.04
CA ARG A 80 16.09 24.83 2.50
C ARG A 80 16.09 26.29 2.93
N ALA A 81 15.32 27.15 2.26
CA ALA A 81 15.23 28.56 2.60
C ALA A 81 14.34 28.84 3.82
N TYR A 82 13.43 27.92 4.17
CA TYR A 82 12.61 28.02 5.38
C TYR A 82 13.21 27.27 6.58
N SER A 83 13.99 26.20 6.37
CA SER A 83 14.68 25.46 7.44
C SER A 83 15.75 26.28 8.16
N ASP A 84 16.35 27.25 7.46
CA ASP A 84 17.39 28.10 8.05
C ASP A 84 16.83 29.15 9.03
N ASN A 85 15.52 29.47 8.96
CA ASN A 85 14.84 30.35 9.93
C ASN A 85 14.13 29.62 11.08
N VAL A 86 14.18 28.29 11.12
CA VAL A 86 13.70 27.48 12.27
C VAL A 86 14.85 26.69 12.89
N ARG A 87 16.08 27.22 12.81
CA ARG A 87 17.25 26.64 13.48
C ARG A 87 17.44 27.12 14.92
N PHE A 88 16.44 27.77 15.51
CA PHE A 88 16.44 28.02 16.95
C PHE A 88 15.56 26.99 17.65
N CYS A 89 16.16 26.30 18.63
CA CYS A 89 15.56 25.29 19.52
C CYS A 89 15.65 23.82 19.07
N LEU A 90 16.86 23.32 18.77
CA LEU A 90 17.21 21.95 19.16
C LEU A 90 18.06 22.00 20.43
N GLY A 91 17.40 21.77 21.56
CA GLY A 91 17.96 21.53 22.89
C GLY A 91 16.94 20.74 23.74
N PRO A 92 17.37 19.85 24.66
CA PRO A 92 16.59 18.70 25.09
C PRO A 92 15.59 19.06 26.19
N SER A 93 14.29 18.83 26.00
CA SER A 93 13.26 18.89 27.07
C SER A 93 11.89 18.36 26.62
N GLY A 94 11.48 17.21 27.17
CA GLY A 94 10.12 16.95 27.68
C GLY A 94 8.92 16.75 26.73
N PRO A 95 7.88 16.02 27.18
CA PRO A 95 6.69 15.71 26.39
C PRO A 95 5.69 16.88 26.41
N GLY A 96 5.49 17.51 25.25
CA GLY A 96 4.39 18.44 24.97
C GLY A 96 3.51 17.88 23.85
N PRO A 97 2.21 18.22 23.80
CA PRO A 97 1.17 17.42 23.16
C PRO A 97 1.23 17.52 21.63
N LYS A 98 2.04 16.65 21.03
CA LYS A 98 1.97 16.30 19.62
C LYS A 98 0.65 15.57 19.38
N ARG A 99 -0.12 15.97 18.36
CA ARG A 99 -1.34 15.30 17.85
C ARG A 99 -1.19 13.77 17.95
N GLN A 100 -1.97 13.12 18.81
CA GLN A 100 -1.99 11.66 18.90
C GLN A 100 -2.78 11.10 17.71
N ARG A 101 -2.11 10.86 16.57
CA ARG A 101 -2.62 9.91 15.57
C ARG A 101 -2.60 8.53 16.20
N THR A 102 -3.62 7.70 15.94
CA THR A 102 -3.52 6.29 16.33
C THR A 102 -2.33 5.65 15.61
N ALA A 103 -1.74 4.59 16.19
CA ALA A 103 -0.61 3.90 15.56
C ALA A 103 -0.97 3.38 14.14
N MET A 104 -2.24 3.00 13.93
CA MET A 104 -2.75 2.58 12.62
C MET A 104 -2.78 3.72 11.61
N GLU A 105 -3.29 4.89 11.99
CA GLU A 105 -3.32 6.07 11.13
C GLU A 105 -1.92 6.54 10.75
N ALA A 106 -0.99 6.53 11.71
CA ALA A 106 0.41 6.84 11.46
C ALA A 106 1.02 5.87 10.44
N LEU A 107 0.75 4.58 10.57
CA LEU A 107 1.25 3.56 9.65
C LEU A 107 0.62 3.67 8.25
N ARG A 108 -0.68 3.98 8.16
CA ARG A 108 -1.36 4.21 6.86
C ARG A 108 -0.87 5.49 6.17
N ALA A 109 -0.59 6.54 6.95
CA ALA A 109 0.03 7.75 6.43
C ALA A 109 1.42 7.46 5.88
N TRP A 110 2.28 6.79 6.67
CA TRP A 110 3.57 6.28 6.22
C TRP A 110 3.43 5.47 4.94
N ALA A 111 2.47 4.53 4.88
CA ALA A 111 2.28 3.69 3.71
C ALA A 111 1.98 4.47 2.42
N SER A 112 1.27 5.58 2.55
CA SER A 112 0.86 6.46 1.44
C SER A 112 1.96 7.42 0.98
N GLU A 113 3.04 7.58 1.74
CA GLU A 113 4.16 8.44 1.37
C GLU A 113 4.87 7.92 0.12
N TRP A 114 5.06 8.83 -0.84
CA TRP A 114 5.78 8.57 -2.07
C TRP A 114 7.30 8.44 -1.79
N PRO A 115 8.02 7.53 -2.50
CA PRO A 115 9.47 7.39 -2.31
C PRO A 115 10.23 8.68 -2.67
N ALA A 116 11.13 9.13 -1.78
CA ALA A 116 11.81 10.42 -1.91
C ALA A 116 12.66 10.58 -3.18
N GLU A 117 13.26 9.50 -3.69
CA GLU A 117 14.12 9.53 -4.89
C GLU A 117 13.33 9.49 -6.21
N GLU A 118 12.03 9.21 -6.19
CA GLU A 118 11.23 9.03 -7.41
C GLU A 118 10.35 10.24 -7.69
N PRO A 119 10.26 10.74 -8.93
CA PRO A 119 9.34 11.82 -9.26
C PRO A 119 7.89 11.35 -9.11
N ILE A 120 7.02 12.18 -8.52
CA ILE A 120 5.59 11.89 -8.46
C ILE A 120 5.01 12.02 -9.88
N PRO A 121 4.48 10.94 -10.47
CA PRO A 121 3.99 10.99 -11.84
C PRO A 121 2.69 11.80 -11.92
N ARG A 122 2.61 12.70 -12.91
CA ARG A 122 1.39 13.48 -13.21
C ARG A 122 0.20 12.60 -13.59
N LYS A 123 0.46 11.42 -14.18
CA LYS A 123 -0.53 10.37 -14.48
C LYS A 123 0.08 9.01 -14.14
N LYS A 124 -0.63 8.18 -13.37
CA LYS A 124 -0.23 6.82 -12.97
C LYS A 124 -0.64 5.79 -14.02
N ILE A 125 -0.22 6.00 -15.27
CA ILE A 125 -0.51 5.11 -16.39
C ILE A 125 0.61 4.07 -16.50
N VAL A 126 0.23 2.81 -16.65
CA VAL A 126 1.13 1.71 -17.00
C VAL A 126 1.03 1.50 -18.50
N ASP A 127 2.12 1.71 -19.23
CA ASP A 127 2.12 1.42 -20.67
C ASP A 127 2.34 -0.08 -20.94
N TYR A 128 1.51 -0.65 -21.80
CA TYR A 128 1.56 -2.07 -22.15
C TYR A 128 0.86 -2.35 -23.49
N LYS A 129 1.28 -3.44 -24.14
CA LYS A 129 0.67 -3.94 -25.39
C LYS A 129 -0.24 -5.14 -25.11
N GLN A 130 -1.14 -5.44 -26.04
CA GLN A 130 -2.06 -6.58 -25.92
C GLN A 130 -1.32 -7.93 -25.76
N GLU A 131 -0.17 -8.07 -26.42
CA GLU A 131 0.72 -9.24 -26.34
C GLU A 131 1.39 -9.41 -24.96
N ASP A 132 1.36 -8.38 -24.11
CA ASP A 132 1.90 -8.46 -22.75
C ASP A 132 0.90 -9.05 -21.76
N ILE A 133 -0.36 -9.27 -22.14
CA ILE A 133 -1.38 -9.82 -21.25
C ILE A 133 -1.22 -11.33 -21.11
N ILE A 134 -1.08 -11.81 -19.87
CA ILE A 134 -1.10 -13.25 -19.55
C ILE A 134 -2.53 -13.74 -19.41
N ASP A 135 -3.32 -13.01 -18.62
CA ASP A 135 -4.69 -13.33 -18.28
C ASP A 135 -5.48 -12.04 -18.03
N LYS A 136 -6.81 -12.11 -18.14
CA LYS A 136 -7.69 -10.94 -18.00
C LYS A 136 -9.06 -11.33 -17.45
N THR A 137 -9.74 -10.34 -16.90
CA THR A 137 -11.15 -10.40 -16.54
C THR A 137 -11.82 -9.09 -16.99
N ASP A 138 -13.11 -8.93 -16.72
CA ASP A 138 -13.86 -7.71 -17.05
C ASP A 138 -13.20 -6.49 -16.36
N GLY A 139 -12.58 -5.64 -17.18
CA GLY A 139 -11.94 -4.40 -16.75
C GLY A 139 -10.50 -4.53 -16.22
N TYR A 140 -9.92 -5.72 -16.09
CA TYR A 140 -8.57 -5.90 -15.53
C TYR A 140 -7.70 -6.88 -16.32
N ALA A 141 -6.40 -6.64 -16.37
CA ALA A 141 -5.42 -7.49 -17.03
C ALA A 141 -4.18 -7.73 -16.16
N VAL A 142 -3.63 -8.95 -16.21
CA VAL A 142 -2.34 -9.29 -15.62
C VAL A 142 -1.28 -9.29 -16.71
N LEU A 143 -0.22 -8.52 -16.53
CA LEU A 143 0.83 -8.37 -17.53
C LEU A 143 2.02 -9.29 -17.23
N ARG A 144 2.69 -9.77 -18.28
CA ARG A 144 3.91 -10.59 -18.19
C ARG A 144 5.15 -9.78 -17.83
N ARG A 145 5.14 -8.49 -18.16
CA ARG A 145 6.25 -7.56 -17.94
C ARG A 145 5.71 -6.38 -17.15
N CYS A 146 6.41 -6.04 -16.09
CA CYS A 146 6.16 -4.83 -15.34
C CYS A 146 7.13 -3.75 -15.81
N PRO A 147 6.64 -2.63 -16.38
CA PRO A 147 7.50 -1.50 -16.71
C PRO A 147 8.26 -0.99 -15.47
N GLU A 148 9.53 -0.60 -15.64
CA GLU A 148 10.36 -0.13 -14.52
C GLU A 148 9.80 1.14 -13.88
N GLU A 149 9.08 1.98 -14.63
CA GLU A 149 8.39 3.17 -14.11
C GLU A 149 7.33 2.84 -13.04
N CYS A 150 6.86 1.58 -12.98
CA CYS A 150 5.91 1.15 -11.97
C CYS A 150 6.56 0.87 -10.62
N ALA A 151 7.90 0.83 -10.52
CA ALA A 151 8.59 0.44 -9.29
C ALA A 151 8.26 1.34 -8.09
N ALA A 152 8.11 2.65 -8.31
CA ALA A 152 7.70 3.58 -7.26
C ALA A 152 6.26 3.34 -6.78
N GLN A 153 5.35 3.02 -7.71
CA GLN A 153 3.96 2.68 -7.39
C GLN A 153 3.86 1.33 -6.67
N LEU A 154 4.62 0.33 -7.12
CA LEU A 154 4.75 -0.96 -6.44
C LEU A 154 5.30 -0.78 -5.02
N ARG A 155 6.27 0.13 -4.82
CA ARG A 155 6.79 0.43 -3.50
C ARG A 155 5.70 0.96 -2.57
N VAL A 156 4.87 1.88 -3.05
CA VAL A 156 3.71 2.37 -2.29
C VAL A 156 2.76 1.21 -1.96
N SER A 157 2.45 0.35 -2.94
CA SER A 157 1.62 -0.83 -2.70
C SER A 157 2.24 -1.85 -1.73
N GLU A 158 3.56 -2.04 -1.69
CA GLU A 158 4.26 -2.86 -0.69
C GLU A 158 4.11 -2.27 0.72
N LYS A 159 4.20 -0.94 0.87
CA LYS A 159 3.99 -0.30 2.17
C LYS A 159 2.53 -0.42 2.62
N HIS A 160 1.58 -0.35 1.69
CA HIS A 160 0.18 -0.66 1.98
C HIS A 160 -0.02 -2.14 2.35
N PHE A 161 0.70 -3.07 1.72
CA PHE A 161 0.71 -4.48 2.14
C PHE A 161 1.16 -4.62 3.61
N VAL A 162 2.17 -3.88 4.05
CA VAL A 162 2.59 -3.83 5.46
C VAL A 162 1.46 -3.31 6.35
N ALA A 163 0.84 -2.19 5.99
CA ALA A 163 -0.26 -1.60 6.77
C ALA A 163 -1.50 -2.51 6.85
N ASP A 164 -1.81 -3.25 5.77
CA ASP A 164 -2.90 -4.23 5.76
C ASP A 164 -2.64 -5.38 6.74
N HIS A 165 -1.39 -5.85 6.81
CA HIS A 165 -1.03 -6.93 7.75
C HIS A 165 -1.04 -6.43 9.19
N ALA A 166 -0.57 -5.20 9.42
CA ALA A 166 -0.65 -4.56 10.72
C ALA A 166 -2.12 -4.43 11.18
N GLN A 167 -3.04 -4.10 10.27
CA GLN A 167 -4.47 -4.01 10.59
C GLN A 167 -5.10 -5.31 11.09
N LEU A 168 -4.61 -6.45 10.62
CA LEU A 168 -5.06 -7.75 11.12
C LEU A 168 -4.67 -8.01 12.58
N LEU A 169 -3.73 -7.23 13.11
CA LEU A 169 -3.16 -7.35 14.45
C LEU A 169 -3.39 -6.07 15.27
N GLN A 170 -4.30 -5.18 14.86
CA GLN A 170 -4.51 -3.88 15.51
C GLN A 170 -5.04 -3.99 16.96
N GLU A 171 -5.69 -5.10 17.29
CA GLU A 171 -6.22 -5.38 18.63
C GLU A 171 -5.16 -5.96 19.59
N GLU A 172 -3.95 -6.24 19.08
CA GLU A 172 -2.86 -6.76 19.90
C GLU A 172 -2.34 -5.69 20.85
N THR A 173 -2.13 -6.07 22.12
CA THR A 173 -1.68 -5.12 23.16
C THR A 173 -0.33 -4.48 22.86
N TRP A 174 0.50 -5.11 22.04
CA TRP A 174 1.82 -4.64 21.64
C TRP A 174 1.81 -3.96 20.26
N PHE A 175 0.66 -3.80 19.60
CA PHE A 175 0.56 -3.22 18.26
C PHE A 175 1.27 -1.87 18.12
N HIS A 176 1.13 -1.02 19.15
CA HIS A 176 1.70 0.32 19.19
C HIS A 176 3.20 0.36 19.50
N ASP A 177 3.81 -0.77 19.88
CA ASP A 177 5.25 -0.85 20.16
C ASP A 177 6.09 -0.93 18.87
N LEU A 178 5.49 -1.30 17.74
CA LEU A 178 6.23 -1.58 16.51
C LEU A 178 6.38 -0.36 15.59
N SER A 179 7.61 -0.12 15.13
CA SER A 179 7.87 0.85 14.07
C SER A 179 7.50 0.33 12.67
N PRO A 180 7.31 1.19 11.66
CA PRO A 180 7.11 0.75 10.28
C PRO A 180 8.19 -0.21 9.76
N GLU A 181 9.43 -0.05 10.20
CA GLU A 181 10.57 -0.89 9.84
C GLU A 181 10.44 -2.30 10.46
N GLU A 182 9.99 -2.38 11.71
CA GLU A 182 9.71 -3.65 12.38
C GLU A 182 8.53 -4.37 11.73
N TRP A 183 7.49 -3.63 11.34
CA TRP A 183 6.38 -4.16 10.55
C TRP A 183 6.84 -4.70 9.20
N CYS A 184 7.65 -3.93 8.45
CA CYS A 184 8.26 -4.36 7.19
C CYS A 184 9.00 -5.69 7.36
N LYS A 185 9.87 -5.79 8.36
CA LYS A 185 10.63 -7.01 8.66
C LYS A 185 9.70 -8.19 8.96
N GLY A 186 8.65 -7.98 9.75
CA GLY A 186 7.69 -9.02 10.15
C GLY A 186 6.95 -9.65 8.97
N VAL A 187 6.70 -8.88 7.91
CA VAL A 187 6.02 -9.37 6.69
C VAL A 187 6.95 -9.60 5.50
N GLY A 188 8.26 -9.45 5.67
CA GLY A 188 9.25 -9.67 4.61
C GLY A 188 9.28 -8.60 3.52
N VAL A 189 8.91 -7.36 3.86
CA VAL A 189 9.04 -6.17 3.00
C VAL A 189 10.33 -5.43 3.36
N ILE A 190 10.97 -4.81 2.38
CA ILE A 190 12.17 -4.00 2.61
C ILE A 190 11.75 -2.72 3.36
N ALA A 191 12.26 -2.55 4.59
CA ALA A 191 12.18 -1.31 5.36
C ALA A 191 13.17 -0.33 4.72
N ASP A 192 12.69 0.73 4.07
CA ASP A 192 13.56 1.57 3.24
C ASP A 192 13.71 2.98 3.82
N GLU A 193 14.80 3.19 4.54
CA GLU A 193 15.23 4.50 5.05
C GLU A 193 16.15 5.24 4.03
N THR A 194 16.60 4.59 2.94
CA THR A 194 17.71 5.10 2.08
C THR A 194 17.56 4.89 0.56
N GLY A 195 16.34 4.69 0.03
CA GLY A 195 16.09 4.58 -1.42
C GLY A 195 16.53 3.24 -2.04
N VAL A 196 16.75 2.22 -1.22
CA VAL A 196 17.20 0.88 -1.63
C VAL A 196 16.04 0.01 -2.12
N ALA A 197 14.83 0.18 -1.58
CA ALA A 197 13.69 -0.67 -1.94
C ALA A 197 13.21 -0.42 -3.36
N VAL A 198 13.12 0.84 -3.81
CA VAL A 198 12.73 1.10 -5.20
C VAL A 198 13.75 0.52 -6.18
N LYS A 199 15.06 0.65 -5.89
CA LYS A 199 16.12 0.01 -6.69
C LYS A 199 16.01 -1.52 -6.69
N ALA A 200 15.68 -2.12 -5.55
CA ALA A 200 15.45 -3.55 -5.46
C ALA A 200 14.22 -4.00 -6.26
N ILE A 201 13.13 -3.25 -6.22
CA ILE A 201 11.92 -3.51 -7.03
C ILE A 201 12.26 -3.38 -8.52
N LYS A 202 12.94 -2.30 -8.94
CA LYS A 202 13.44 -2.09 -10.31
C LYS A 202 14.23 -3.31 -10.81
N ALA A 203 15.17 -3.82 -10.00
CA ALA A 203 15.94 -5.00 -10.36
C ALA A 203 15.09 -6.27 -10.54
N VAL A 204 14.03 -6.45 -9.75
CA VAL A 204 13.11 -7.60 -9.89
C VAL A 204 12.22 -7.45 -11.13
N VAL A 205 11.65 -6.26 -11.36
CA VAL A 205 10.74 -6.04 -12.51
C VAL A 205 11.46 -6.01 -13.84
N ALA A 206 12.72 -5.59 -13.87
CA ALA A 206 13.60 -5.66 -15.04
C ALA A 206 13.97 -7.10 -15.43
N GLY A 207 13.65 -8.10 -14.59
CA GLY A 207 14.04 -9.49 -14.81
C GLY A 207 15.51 -9.78 -14.51
N ASN A 208 16.21 -8.89 -13.80
CA ASN A 208 17.64 -9.03 -13.48
C ASN A 208 17.92 -10.01 -12.33
N ARG A 209 16.90 -10.73 -11.83
CA ARG A 209 17.05 -11.73 -10.77
C ARG A 209 16.59 -13.10 -11.27
N GLU A 210 17.53 -14.03 -11.32
CA GLU A 210 17.26 -15.41 -11.68
C GLU A 210 16.16 -16.01 -10.80
N HIS A 211 15.27 -16.79 -11.41
CA HIS A 211 14.14 -17.47 -10.77
C HIS A 211 13.16 -16.57 -10.00
N ARG A 212 13.07 -15.27 -10.31
CA ARG A 212 12.07 -14.38 -9.72
C ARG A 212 11.39 -13.53 -10.79
N PHE A 213 10.12 -13.25 -10.57
CA PHE A 213 9.38 -12.32 -11.43
C PHE A 213 8.28 -11.60 -10.66
N THR A 214 7.79 -10.52 -11.26
CA THR A 214 6.65 -9.74 -10.80
C THR A 214 5.64 -9.60 -11.92
N LEU A 215 4.38 -9.95 -11.66
CA LEU A 215 3.29 -9.66 -12.59
C LEU A 215 2.45 -8.52 -12.02
N PRO A 216 2.33 -7.38 -12.71
CA PRO A 216 1.44 -6.32 -12.31
C PRO A 216 0.03 -6.62 -12.79
N LEU A 217 -0.94 -6.21 -11.99
CA LEU A 217 -2.36 -6.17 -12.32
C LEU A 217 -2.73 -4.73 -12.64
N VAL A 218 -3.35 -4.51 -13.79
CA VAL A 218 -3.77 -3.17 -14.24
C VAL A 218 -5.26 -3.14 -14.51
N GLU A 219 -5.88 -2.01 -14.21
CA GLU A 219 -7.24 -1.69 -14.67
C GLU A 219 -7.15 -1.16 -16.10
N VAL A 220 -7.91 -1.73 -17.02
CA VAL A 220 -7.67 -1.64 -18.48
C VAL A 220 -7.99 -0.25 -19.04
N GLU A 221 -8.99 0.44 -18.49
CA GLU A 221 -9.48 1.72 -19.02
C GLU A 221 -8.57 2.88 -18.60
N SER A 222 -8.29 2.98 -17.30
CA SER A 222 -7.41 3.97 -16.70
C SER A 222 -5.92 3.63 -16.88
N LYS A 223 -5.61 2.38 -17.25
CA LYS A 223 -4.26 1.81 -17.25
C LYS A 223 -3.55 1.97 -15.89
N SER A 224 -4.29 2.05 -14.79
CA SER A 224 -3.71 2.23 -13.47
C SER A 224 -3.34 0.90 -12.82
N LEU A 225 -2.26 0.91 -12.03
CA LEU A 225 -1.84 -0.26 -11.26
C LEU A 225 -2.90 -0.58 -10.20
N ALA A 226 -3.47 -1.78 -10.25
CA ALA A 226 -4.50 -2.28 -9.36
C ALA A 226 -3.97 -3.34 -8.38
N GLY A 227 -2.76 -3.86 -8.60
CA GLY A 227 -2.13 -4.85 -7.73
C GLY A 227 -0.90 -5.47 -8.36
N TYR A 228 -0.35 -6.48 -7.70
CA TYR A 228 0.79 -7.24 -8.20
C TYR A 228 0.92 -8.59 -7.48
N ILE A 229 1.72 -9.47 -8.07
CA ILE A 229 2.21 -10.69 -7.43
C ILE A 229 3.72 -10.81 -7.62
N HIS A 230 4.44 -11.02 -6.51
CA HIS A 230 5.87 -11.32 -6.50
C HIS A 230 6.07 -12.82 -6.30
N VAL A 231 6.81 -13.42 -7.21
CA VAL A 231 6.98 -14.88 -7.27
C VAL A 231 8.47 -15.22 -7.31
N GLY A 232 8.85 -16.25 -6.57
CA GLY A 232 10.13 -16.92 -6.72
C GLY A 232 9.94 -18.38 -7.08
N TRP A 233 10.83 -18.96 -7.85
CA TRP A 233 10.88 -20.38 -8.12
C TRP A 233 12.12 -20.98 -7.46
N LYS A 234 11.95 -22.18 -6.91
CA LYS A 234 13.04 -22.96 -6.33
C LYS A 234 13.25 -24.19 -7.22
N PRO A 235 14.31 -24.20 -8.04
CA PRO A 235 14.57 -25.32 -8.94
C PRO A 235 14.74 -26.65 -8.20
N GLU A 236 15.39 -26.66 -7.03
CA GLU A 236 15.67 -27.91 -6.29
C GLU A 236 14.40 -28.54 -5.71
N GLU A 237 13.41 -27.72 -5.37
CA GLU A 237 12.11 -28.17 -4.84
C GLU A 237 11.05 -28.33 -5.95
N GLU A 238 11.38 -27.94 -7.20
CA GLU A 238 10.43 -27.73 -8.28
C GLU A 238 9.17 -27.00 -7.79
N GLU A 239 9.34 -25.94 -7.00
CA GLU A 239 8.26 -25.29 -6.28
C GLU A 239 8.18 -23.80 -6.60
N LEU A 240 6.99 -23.35 -7.00
CA LEU A 240 6.68 -21.93 -7.15
C LEU A 240 6.30 -21.35 -5.78
N SER A 241 6.98 -20.32 -5.33
CA SER A 241 6.77 -19.69 -4.02
C SER A 241 6.28 -18.25 -4.21
N ILE A 242 5.01 -18.02 -3.89
CA ILE A 242 4.43 -16.68 -3.88
C ILE A 242 4.98 -15.94 -2.65
N LYS A 243 5.72 -14.86 -2.89
CA LYS A 243 6.34 -14.05 -1.83
C LYS A 243 5.41 -12.97 -1.34
N GLN A 244 4.73 -12.30 -2.26
CA GLN A 244 3.70 -11.32 -1.95
C GLN A 244 2.61 -11.36 -3.01
N LEU A 245 1.39 -11.09 -2.59
CA LEU A 245 0.24 -10.88 -3.46
C LEU A 245 -0.56 -9.73 -2.86
N LYS A 246 -0.72 -8.65 -3.62
CA LYS A 246 -1.47 -7.48 -3.19
C LYS A 246 -2.43 -7.05 -4.30
N VAL A 247 -3.69 -6.85 -3.92
CA VAL A 247 -4.69 -6.13 -4.70
C VAL A 247 -5.00 -4.85 -3.93
N ASN A 248 -5.00 -3.71 -4.61
CA ASN A 248 -5.27 -2.41 -4.03
C ASN A 248 -6.69 -2.37 -3.44
N ASP A 249 -6.88 -1.57 -2.39
CA ASP A 249 -8.06 -1.65 -1.54
C ASP A 249 -9.36 -1.40 -2.31
N LYS A 250 -9.34 -0.44 -3.24
CA LYS A 250 -10.46 -0.09 -4.14
C LYS A 250 -10.84 -1.21 -5.13
N ASP A 251 -9.90 -2.12 -5.41
CA ASP A 251 -10.00 -3.17 -6.43
C ASP A 251 -10.23 -4.57 -5.79
N MET A 252 -10.29 -4.65 -4.46
CA MET A 252 -10.53 -5.91 -3.75
C MET A 252 -11.93 -6.49 -3.99
N ASN A 253 -12.11 -7.76 -3.62
CA ASN A 253 -13.37 -8.52 -3.72
C ASN A 253 -13.91 -8.74 -5.15
N ARG A 254 -13.06 -8.58 -6.16
CA ARG A 254 -13.40 -8.80 -7.59
C ARG A 254 -12.81 -10.09 -8.18
N GLY A 255 -12.33 -11.00 -7.33
CA GLY A 255 -11.65 -12.24 -7.78
C GLY A 255 -10.21 -12.04 -8.30
N LEU A 256 -9.68 -10.82 -8.29
CA LEU A 256 -8.38 -10.47 -8.86
C LEU A 256 -7.19 -11.19 -8.20
N GLY A 257 -7.32 -11.57 -6.92
CA GLY A 257 -6.30 -12.41 -6.26
C GLY A 257 -6.19 -13.80 -6.89
N LYS A 258 -7.31 -14.42 -7.27
CA LYS A 258 -7.29 -15.72 -7.98
C LYS A 258 -6.73 -15.57 -9.40
N LEU A 259 -7.07 -14.48 -10.08
CA LEU A 259 -6.53 -14.14 -11.39
C LEU A 259 -4.99 -14.03 -11.34
N LEU A 260 -4.44 -13.31 -10.36
CA LEU A 260 -3.00 -13.19 -10.16
C LEU A 260 -2.32 -14.55 -9.88
N LEU A 261 -2.93 -15.42 -9.07
CA LEU A 261 -2.40 -16.76 -8.80
C LEU A 261 -2.37 -17.63 -10.06
N ALA A 262 -3.46 -17.63 -10.83
CA ALA A 262 -3.55 -18.39 -12.08
C ALA A 262 -2.54 -17.87 -13.12
N ALA A 263 -2.43 -16.55 -13.26
CA ALA A 263 -1.47 -15.91 -14.15
C ALA A 263 -0.01 -16.24 -13.78
N ALA A 264 0.32 -16.33 -12.48
CA ALA A 264 1.65 -16.73 -12.03
C ALA A 264 1.99 -18.19 -12.41
N GLU A 265 1.04 -19.12 -12.25
CA GLU A 265 1.19 -20.52 -12.65
C GLU A 265 1.28 -20.71 -14.18
N GLU A 266 0.54 -19.91 -14.95
CA GLU A 266 0.66 -19.87 -16.41
C GLU A 266 2.00 -19.27 -16.85
N HIS A 267 2.43 -18.18 -16.23
CA HIS A 267 3.68 -17.53 -16.57
C HIS A 267 4.89 -18.42 -16.28
N SER A 268 4.91 -19.14 -15.15
CA SER A 268 5.99 -20.09 -14.85
C SER A 268 6.06 -21.22 -15.90
N ARG A 269 4.89 -21.74 -16.34
CA ARG A 269 4.82 -22.72 -17.44
C ARG A 269 5.38 -22.16 -18.75
N ARG A 270 5.05 -20.92 -19.11
CA ARG A 270 5.58 -20.25 -20.32
C ARG A 270 7.09 -20.02 -20.27
N MET A 271 7.66 -19.84 -19.08
CA MET A 271 9.11 -19.77 -18.89
C MET A 271 9.79 -21.15 -18.90
N GLY A 272 9.04 -22.24 -19.06
CA GLY A 272 9.57 -23.60 -19.08
C GLY A 272 9.94 -24.14 -17.69
N TRP A 273 9.48 -23.50 -16.61
CA TRP A 273 9.77 -23.96 -15.25
C TRP A 273 8.90 -25.17 -14.90
N THR A 274 9.54 -26.25 -14.47
CA THR A 274 8.84 -27.42 -13.92
C THR A 274 8.44 -27.10 -12.49
N CYS A 275 7.15 -27.19 -12.19
CA CYS A 275 6.60 -26.91 -10.86
C CYS A 275 5.67 -28.06 -10.43
N THR A 276 6.05 -28.79 -9.38
CA THR A 276 5.22 -29.81 -8.73
C THR A 276 4.11 -29.19 -7.87
N GLY A 277 4.26 -27.92 -7.50
CA GLY A 277 3.23 -27.17 -6.80
C GLY A 277 3.58 -25.70 -6.60
N THR A 278 2.60 -24.97 -6.10
CA THR A 278 2.70 -23.56 -5.72
C THR A 278 2.47 -23.43 -4.22
N SER A 279 3.30 -22.68 -3.52
CA SER A 279 3.15 -22.41 -2.09
C SER A 279 3.15 -20.93 -1.76
N LEU A 280 2.57 -20.62 -0.60
CA LEU A 280 2.51 -19.28 -0.02
C LEU A 280 2.42 -19.36 1.50
N SER A 281 2.65 -18.22 2.15
CA SER A 281 2.44 -18.04 3.58
C SER A 281 1.39 -16.95 3.82
N VAL A 282 0.51 -17.16 4.79
CA VAL A 282 -0.58 -16.23 5.13
C VAL A 282 -0.78 -16.18 6.64
N LEU A 283 -1.10 -15.02 7.19
CA LEU A 283 -1.53 -14.90 8.58
C LEU A 283 -2.88 -15.61 8.78
N ALA A 284 -3.00 -16.44 9.81
CA ALA A 284 -4.25 -17.13 10.13
C ALA A 284 -5.45 -16.17 10.28
N SER A 285 -5.21 -14.97 10.81
CA SER A 285 -6.22 -13.90 10.96
C SER A 285 -6.66 -13.26 9.64
N ASN A 286 -5.93 -13.48 8.53
CA ASN A 286 -6.31 -12.96 7.22
C ASN A 286 -7.37 -13.86 6.55
N GLU A 287 -8.58 -13.87 7.09
CA GLU A 287 -9.67 -14.73 6.58
C GLU A 287 -9.97 -14.51 5.10
N ARG A 288 -9.86 -13.26 4.61
CA ARG A 288 -10.11 -12.93 3.20
C ARG A 288 -9.10 -13.63 2.30
N ALA A 289 -7.81 -13.57 2.65
CA ALA A 289 -6.77 -14.26 1.90
C ALA A 289 -6.92 -15.78 2.01
N CYS A 290 -7.19 -16.32 3.22
CA CYS A 290 -7.46 -17.75 3.42
C CYS A 290 -8.61 -18.27 2.54
N ARG A 291 -9.74 -17.54 2.46
CA ARG A 291 -10.86 -17.86 1.56
C ARG A 291 -10.46 -17.79 0.09
N CYS A 292 -9.69 -16.77 -0.29
CA CYS A 292 -9.16 -16.64 -1.66
C CYS A 292 -8.31 -17.85 -2.05
N TYR A 293 -7.34 -18.23 -1.20
CA TYR A 293 -6.41 -19.33 -1.44
C TYR A 293 -7.09 -20.69 -1.45
N SER A 294 -7.97 -20.96 -0.49
CA SER A 294 -8.80 -22.17 -0.49
C SER A 294 -9.61 -22.28 -1.78
N GLY A 295 -10.27 -21.19 -2.18
CA GLY A 295 -11.02 -21.13 -3.42
C GLY A 295 -10.17 -21.14 -4.70
N ALA A 296 -8.84 -21.05 -4.60
CA ALA A 296 -7.88 -21.22 -5.68
C ALA A 296 -7.23 -22.63 -5.68
N GLY A 297 -7.64 -23.51 -4.75
CA GLY A 297 -7.19 -24.89 -4.64
C GLY A 297 -6.00 -25.12 -3.71
N PHE A 298 -5.56 -24.11 -2.95
CA PHE A 298 -4.52 -24.28 -1.95
C PHE A 298 -5.07 -24.98 -0.70
N LYS A 299 -4.24 -25.81 -0.09
CA LYS A 299 -4.52 -26.47 1.19
C LYS A 299 -3.50 -26.05 2.22
N LYS A 300 -3.95 -25.85 3.47
CA LYS A 300 -3.09 -25.60 4.61
C LYS A 300 -2.20 -26.83 4.86
N GLU A 301 -0.90 -26.62 4.97
CA GLU A 301 0.10 -27.69 5.18
C GLU A 301 0.65 -27.64 6.60
N SER A 302 1.01 -26.44 7.08
CA SER A 302 1.59 -26.26 8.41
C SER A 302 1.27 -24.90 9.00
N SER A 303 1.57 -24.72 10.28
CA SER A 303 1.47 -23.44 10.99
C SER A 303 2.71 -23.22 11.83
N ARG A 304 3.12 -21.97 11.93
CA ARG A 304 4.23 -21.54 12.77
C ARG A 304 3.86 -20.22 13.43
N SER A 305 4.14 -20.08 14.71
CA SER A 305 4.05 -18.78 15.36
C SER A 305 5.27 -17.95 14.99
N ALA A 306 5.07 -16.67 14.70
CA ALA A 306 6.17 -15.74 14.44
C ALA A 306 6.36 -14.77 15.60
N SER A 307 7.62 -14.41 15.81
CA SER A 307 8.04 -13.38 16.76
C SER A 307 8.13 -12.03 16.05
N TRP A 308 7.57 -10.98 16.66
CA TRP A 308 7.46 -9.64 16.11
C TRP A 308 8.20 -8.61 16.95
N GLY A 309 8.81 -7.65 16.27
CA GLY A 309 9.61 -6.59 16.90
C GLY A 309 10.85 -7.11 17.61
N LYS A 310 11.65 -6.18 18.14
CA LYS A 310 12.87 -6.53 18.90
C LYS A 310 12.58 -7.20 20.25
N LYS A 311 11.43 -6.90 20.86
CA LYS A 311 10.98 -7.52 22.12
C LYS A 311 10.46 -8.95 21.94
N GLY A 312 10.26 -9.37 20.70
CA GLY A 312 9.93 -10.74 20.35
C GLY A 312 8.48 -11.16 20.63
N HIS A 313 7.51 -10.24 20.46
CA HIS A 313 6.09 -10.50 20.68
C HIS A 313 5.59 -11.69 19.86
N ILE A 314 4.90 -12.63 20.50
CA ILE A 314 4.35 -13.82 19.84
C ILE A 314 2.84 -13.64 19.80
N ALA A 315 2.26 -13.53 18.60
CA ALA A 315 0.80 -13.46 18.52
C ALA A 315 0.20 -14.06 17.25
N SER A 316 0.99 -14.32 16.21
CA SER A 316 0.43 -14.74 14.93
C SER A 316 0.97 -16.07 14.43
N ASP A 317 0.01 -16.93 14.12
CA ASP A 317 0.22 -18.18 13.41
C ASP A 317 0.25 -17.92 11.91
N TRP A 318 1.46 -17.84 11.36
CA TRP A 318 1.66 -17.94 9.92
C TRP A 318 1.33 -19.36 9.48
N GLN A 319 0.49 -19.47 8.47
CA GLN A 319 0.12 -20.73 7.86
C GLN A 319 0.82 -20.86 6.52
N ARG A 320 1.50 -21.98 6.29
CA ARG A 320 1.96 -22.34 4.95
C ARG A 320 0.83 -23.07 4.23
N TRP A 321 0.56 -22.63 3.01
CA TRP A 321 -0.44 -23.22 2.13
C TRP A 321 0.23 -23.68 0.85
N LYS A 322 -0.17 -24.85 0.34
CA LYS A 322 0.38 -25.45 -0.88
C LYS A 322 -0.75 -25.96 -1.78
N LYS A 323 -0.59 -25.76 -3.08
CA LYS A 323 -1.41 -26.32 -4.16
C LYS A 323 -0.52 -27.23 -4.99
N VAL A 324 -0.91 -28.49 -5.15
CA VAL A 324 -0.16 -29.48 -5.93
C VAL A 324 -0.61 -29.42 -7.38
N THR A 325 0.34 -29.39 -8.31
CA THR A 325 0.09 -29.38 -9.76
C THR A 325 0.25 -30.80 -10.30
N LYS A 326 -0.79 -31.37 -10.91
CA LYS A 326 -0.85 -32.80 -11.30
C LYS A 326 0.14 -33.24 -12.39
N HIS A 327 0.92 -32.35 -13.01
CA HIS A 327 1.79 -32.69 -14.15
C HIS A 327 3.07 -33.48 -13.82
N ALA A 328 3.27 -33.89 -12.56
CA ALA A 328 4.42 -34.72 -12.18
C ALA A 328 4.25 -36.24 -12.44
N TYR A 329 3.08 -36.72 -12.91
CA TYR A 329 2.81 -38.16 -13.04
C TYR A 329 3.02 -38.79 -14.43
N ASP A 330 3.22 -38.01 -15.51
CA ASP A 330 3.33 -38.57 -16.88
C ASP A 330 4.77 -38.84 -17.37
N LYS A 331 5.79 -38.74 -16.50
CA LYS A 331 7.19 -39.10 -16.86
C LYS A 331 7.62 -40.51 -16.45
N LYS A 332 6.68 -41.42 -16.19
CA LYS A 332 6.97 -42.86 -16.03
C LYS A 332 6.04 -43.72 -16.88
N SER A 333 6.13 -43.58 -18.20
CA SER A 333 5.90 -44.72 -19.09
C SER A 333 7.26 -45.37 -19.36
N PRO A 334 7.49 -46.62 -18.94
CA PRO A 334 8.66 -47.35 -19.41
C PRO A 334 8.50 -47.56 -20.92
N VAL A 335 9.52 -47.15 -21.66
CA VAL A 335 9.72 -47.52 -23.06
C VAL A 335 9.74 -49.04 -23.11
N GLY A 336 8.69 -49.63 -23.67
CA GLY A 336 8.74 -50.98 -24.17
C GLY A 336 9.59 -50.99 -25.44
N GLN A 337 10.74 -51.65 -25.35
CA GLN A 337 11.41 -52.31 -26.48
C GLN A 337 11.83 -53.69 -26.02
#